data_AF-A0A7V6M210-F1
#
_entry.id   AF-A0A7V6M210-F1
#
_cell.length_a   1.000
_cell.length_b   1.000
_cell.length_c   1.000
_cell.angle_alpha   90.00
_cell.angle_beta   90.00
_cell.angle_gamma   90.00
#
_symmetry.space_group_name_H-M   'P 1'
#
loop_
_entity.id
_entity.type
_entity.pdbx_description
1 polymer ?
#
loop_
_entity_poly.entity_id
_entity_poly.type
_entity_poly.pdbx_seq_one_letter_code
_entity_poly.pdbx_strand_id
1 'polypeptide(L)'
;MIIKKNFLFLILITLFTTLSAQELHDFGFKRELNLPVYHHENSPLLNPWGGGMNSVRMSQIDLNLDGIKDLFIFEKNGNRVLTFINQGNENEISYQYAPEYKHFFPSLHDWVILTDYNGDGKEDIFTYGLAGIKVYKNVSDTKLKFEL
;
A
#
# COMPACT_ATOMS: atom_id res chain seq x y z
N MET A 1 20.01 3.80 -49.07
CA MET A 1 19.64 5.16 -48.62
C MET A 1 20.75 5.67 -47.71
N ILE A 2 21.64 6.53 -48.20
CA ILE A 2 22.80 7.02 -47.44
C ILE A 2 22.31 8.16 -46.54
N ILE A 3 22.17 7.89 -45.24
CA ILE A 3 21.84 8.92 -44.25
C ILE A 3 23.06 9.86 -44.18
N LYS A 4 22.88 11.13 -44.58
CA LYS A 4 23.96 12.13 -44.53
C LYS A 4 24.42 12.30 -43.07
N LYS A 5 25.73 12.42 -42.85
CA LYS A 5 26.36 12.56 -41.52
C LYS A 5 25.71 13.66 -40.65
N ASN A 6 25.22 14.73 -41.28
CA ASN A 6 24.52 15.83 -40.61
C ASN A 6 23.13 15.44 -40.07
N PHE A 7 22.47 14.46 -40.69
CA PHE A 7 21.17 13.93 -40.24
C PHE A 7 21.34 13.00 -39.04
N LEU A 8 22.42 12.21 -39.01
CA LEU A 8 22.78 11.39 -37.85
C LEU A 8 23.12 12.25 -36.62
N PHE A 9 23.77 13.39 -36.83
CA PHE A 9 24.09 14.36 -35.79
C PHE A 9 22.84 15.00 -35.17
N LEU A 10 21.83 15.32 -35.98
CA LEU A 10 20.55 15.84 -35.48
C LEU A 10 19.80 14.81 -34.62
N ILE A 11 19.79 13.54 -35.04
CA ILE A 11 19.16 12.44 -34.28
C ILE A 11 19.85 12.25 -32.92
N LEU A 12 21.18 12.31 -32.88
CA LEU A 12 21.93 12.21 -31.63
C LEU A 12 21.62 13.38 -30.67
N ILE A 13 21.50 14.61 -31.17
CA ILE A 13 21.16 15.78 -30.35
C ILE A 13 19.77 15.62 -29.72
N THR A 14 18.79 15.09 -30.47
CA THR A 14 17.42 14.89 -29.95
C THR A 14 17.29 13.74 -28.95
N LEU A 15 18.21 12.78 -28.97
CA LEU A 15 18.24 11.65 -28.01
C LEU A 15 18.84 12.04 -26.65
N PHE A 16 19.66 13.09 -26.59
CA PHE A 16 20.24 13.57 -25.32
C PHE A 16 19.31 14.50 -24.53
N THR A 17 18.34 15.15 -25.18
CA THR A 17 17.45 16.13 -24.52
C THR A 17 16.25 15.51 -23.82
N THR A 18 16.04 14.20 -23.91
CA THR A 18 14.87 13.53 -23.30
C THR A 18 15.14 12.93 -21.92
N LEU A 19 16.36 13.04 -21.37
CA LEU A 19 16.73 12.39 -20.10
C LEU A 19 16.46 13.19 -18.82
N SER A 20 16.07 14.47 -18.89
CA SER A 20 15.88 15.30 -17.69
C SER A 20 14.42 15.64 -17.35
N ALA A 21 13.43 15.03 -18.03
CA ALA A 21 12.03 15.42 -17.90
C ALA A 21 11.25 14.73 -16.76
N GLN A 22 11.91 13.97 -15.88
CA GLN A 22 11.25 13.27 -14.76
C GLN A 22 11.82 13.69 -13.40
N GLU A 23 12.20 14.96 -13.23
CA GLU A 23 12.31 15.46 -11.86
C GLU A 23 10.89 15.54 -11.27
N LEU A 24 10.54 14.51 -10.51
CA LEU A 24 9.44 14.60 -9.56
C LEU A 24 9.81 15.75 -8.61
N HIS A 25 9.02 16.82 -8.62
CA HIS A 25 9.09 17.89 -7.63
C HIS A 25 8.66 17.33 -6.26
N ASP A 26 9.52 16.53 -5.66
CA ASP A 26 9.49 16.29 -4.23
C ASP A 26 10.24 17.46 -3.60
N PHE A 27 9.53 18.28 -2.82
CA PHE A 27 10.13 19.37 -2.03
C PHE A 27 11.12 18.84 -0.96
N GLY A 28 11.45 17.55 -0.97
CA GLY A 28 12.36 16.89 -0.03
C GLY A 28 11.68 16.54 1.29
N PHE A 29 10.35 16.62 1.36
CA PHE A 29 9.62 16.33 2.58
C PHE A 29 9.53 14.83 2.79
N LYS A 30 10.26 14.32 3.78
CA LYS A 30 10.14 12.95 4.23
C LYS A 30 9.09 12.88 5.34
N ARG A 31 8.09 12.03 5.14
CA ARG A 31 7.08 11.74 6.16
C ARG A 31 7.69 10.86 7.23
N GLU A 32 7.78 11.36 8.46
CA GLU A 32 8.19 10.60 9.63
C GLU A 32 6.95 10.16 10.42
N LEU A 33 6.85 8.88 10.73
CA LEU A 33 5.68 8.28 11.42
C LEU A 33 6.06 7.66 12.77
N ASN A 34 7.34 7.65 13.14
CA ASN A 34 7.82 7.06 14.40
C ASN A 34 7.96 8.09 15.53
N LEU A 35 7.44 9.31 15.34
CA LEU A 35 7.47 10.35 16.36
C LEU A 35 6.39 10.09 17.42
N PRO A 36 6.71 9.93 18.71
CA PRO A 36 5.69 9.74 19.73
C PRO A 36 4.86 11.03 19.89
N VAL A 37 3.55 10.87 20.05
CA VAL A 37 2.62 11.97 20.31
C VAL A 37 1.91 11.69 21.61
N TYR A 38 1.78 12.70 22.47
CA TYR A 38 1.25 12.56 23.82
C TYR A 38 -0.05 13.35 23.97
N HIS A 39 -0.96 12.84 24.80
CA HIS A 39 -2.06 13.63 25.35
C HIS A 39 -1.54 14.70 26.30
N HIS A 40 -2.42 15.64 26.67
CA HIS A 40 -2.14 16.71 27.63
C HIS A 40 -1.62 16.20 28.99
N GLU A 41 -1.97 14.97 29.38
CA GLU A 41 -1.53 14.32 30.63
C GLU A 41 -0.20 13.55 30.49
N ASN A 42 0.56 13.75 29.39
CA ASN A 42 1.79 13.04 29.05
C ASN A 42 1.64 11.52 28.82
N SER A 43 0.43 11.02 28.53
CA SER A 43 0.22 9.64 28.09
C SER A 43 0.42 9.51 26.57
N PRO A 44 1.16 8.50 26.07
CA PRO A 44 1.39 8.33 24.65
C PRO A 44 0.11 7.89 23.92
N LEU A 45 -0.10 8.43 22.73
CA LEU A 45 -1.12 7.95 21.78
C LEU A 45 -0.61 6.69 21.08
N LEU A 46 -1.47 5.67 20.97
CA LEU A 46 -1.12 4.40 20.30
C LEU A 46 -0.90 4.58 18.80
N ASN A 47 -1.82 5.25 18.11
CA ASN A 47 -1.82 5.39 16.64
C ASN A 47 -1.97 6.86 16.19
N PRO A 48 -1.11 7.79 16.64
CA PRO A 48 -1.30 9.22 16.39
C PRO A 48 -1.19 9.59 14.92
N TRP A 49 -0.48 8.78 14.13
CA TRP A 49 -0.28 9.00 12.70
C TRP A 49 -1.18 8.17 11.80
N GLY A 50 -2.14 7.41 12.36
CA GLY A 50 -3.13 6.66 11.59
C GLY A 50 -4.13 7.55 10.84
N GLY A 51 -4.26 8.81 11.26
CA GLY A 51 -5.12 9.82 10.65
C GLY A 51 -6.62 9.56 10.86
N GLY A 52 -7.45 10.48 10.34
CA GLY A 52 -8.90 10.34 10.38
C GLY A 52 -9.42 9.30 9.37
N MET A 53 -10.42 8.53 9.79
CA MET A 53 -11.12 7.53 8.99
C MET A 53 -12.59 7.95 8.80
N ASN A 54 -13.11 7.84 7.58
CA ASN A 54 -14.49 8.22 7.27
C ASN A 54 -15.27 7.04 6.66
N SER A 55 -15.08 6.75 5.38
CA SER A 55 -15.79 5.66 4.68
C SER A 55 -14.90 4.44 4.54
N VAL A 56 -14.77 3.69 5.65
CA VAL A 56 -13.87 2.54 5.75
C VAL A 56 -14.57 1.21 5.51
N ARG A 57 -13.87 0.28 4.85
CA ARG A 57 -14.10 -1.16 4.95
C ARG A 57 -12.91 -1.80 5.63
N MET A 58 -13.19 -2.71 6.55
CA MET A 58 -12.17 -3.43 7.29
C MET A 58 -12.15 -4.90 6.85
N SER A 59 -10.97 -5.51 6.85
CA SER A 59 -10.81 -6.94 6.64
C SER A 59 -9.62 -7.43 7.45
N GLN A 60 -9.60 -8.73 7.71
CA GLN A 60 -8.51 -9.40 8.40
C GLN A 60 -7.56 -10.03 7.38
N ILE A 61 -6.27 -10.00 7.68
CA ILE A 61 -5.23 -10.67 6.89
C ILE A 61 -3.98 -10.80 7.75
N ASP A 62 -3.20 -11.85 7.54
CA ASP A 62 -1.88 -11.99 8.17
C ASP A 62 -0.85 -11.15 7.36
N LEU A 63 -0.47 -9.97 7.87
CA LEU A 63 0.41 -9.05 7.15
C LEU A 63 1.88 -9.42 7.32
N ASN A 64 2.26 -9.88 8.53
CA ASN A 64 3.64 -10.17 8.92
C ASN A 64 3.99 -11.67 8.84
N LEU A 65 3.03 -12.52 8.46
CA LEU A 65 3.15 -13.97 8.29
C LEU A 65 3.48 -14.72 9.59
N ASP A 66 2.93 -14.26 10.71
CA ASP A 66 3.10 -14.90 12.02
C ASP A 66 1.96 -15.87 12.40
N GLY A 67 0.95 -16.01 11.54
CA GLY A 67 -0.24 -16.84 11.75
C GLY A 67 -1.37 -16.15 12.51
N ILE A 68 -1.19 -14.90 12.94
CA ILE A 68 -2.20 -14.06 13.59
C ILE A 68 -2.80 -13.11 12.55
N LYS A 69 -4.12 -12.92 12.61
CA LYS A 69 -4.77 -11.97 11.70
C LYS A 69 -4.60 -10.54 12.21
N ASP A 70 -4.05 -9.72 11.33
CA ASP A 70 -3.90 -8.28 11.45
C ASP A 70 -5.11 -7.55 10.85
N LEU A 71 -5.09 -6.21 10.91
CA LEU A 71 -6.17 -5.37 10.41
C LEU A 71 -5.76 -4.62 9.13
N PHE A 72 -6.49 -4.91 8.06
CA PHE A 72 -6.48 -4.15 6.82
C PHE A 72 -7.70 -3.22 6.78
N ILE A 73 -7.50 -1.96 6.42
CA ILE A 73 -8.57 -0.98 6.23
C ILE A 73 -8.42 -0.32 4.87
N PHE A 74 -9.49 -0.35 4.08
CA PHE A 74 -9.61 0.43 2.87
C PHE A 74 -10.57 1.60 3.08
N GLU A 75 -10.05 2.83 3.00
CA GLU A 75 -10.82 4.06 3.13
C GLU A 75 -11.14 4.60 1.74
N LYS A 76 -12.41 4.53 1.35
CA LYS A 76 -12.86 4.77 -0.02
C LYS A 76 -12.67 6.21 -0.48
N ASN A 77 -12.97 7.21 0.36
CA ASN A 77 -12.99 8.61 -0.07
C ASN A 77 -11.58 9.14 -0.32
N GLY A 78 -10.61 8.74 0.52
CA GLY A 78 -9.20 9.05 0.31
C GLY A 78 -8.48 8.07 -0.63
N ASN A 79 -9.14 6.97 -1.03
CA ASN A 79 -8.53 5.84 -1.73
C ASN A 79 -7.25 5.34 -1.03
N ARG A 80 -7.35 5.09 0.29
CA ARG A 80 -6.19 4.77 1.14
C ARG A 80 -6.28 3.35 1.68
N VAL A 81 -5.15 2.65 1.65
CA VAL A 81 -4.91 1.45 2.44
C VAL A 81 -4.24 1.86 3.76
N LEU A 82 -4.79 1.39 4.87
CA LEU A 82 -4.21 1.48 6.20
C LEU A 82 -4.04 0.06 6.74
N THR A 83 -2.88 -0.21 7.30
CA THR A 83 -2.47 -1.53 7.79
C THR A 83 -2.08 -1.41 9.25
N PHE A 84 -2.50 -2.37 10.07
CA PHE A 84 -2.20 -2.39 11.50
C PHE A 84 -1.86 -3.81 11.94
N ILE A 85 -0.72 -3.99 12.62
CA ILE A 85 -0.35 -5.27 13.21
C ILE A 85 -1.12 -5.49 14.50
N ASN A 86 -1.63 -6.71 14.68
CA ASN A 86 -2.23 -7.17 15.92
C ASN A 86 -1.13 -7.45 16.95
N GLN A 87 -1.12 -6.66 18.03
CA GLN A 87 -0.24 -6.81 19.19
C GLN A 87 -1.02 -7.33 20.42
N GLY A 88 -2.29 -7.69 20.23
CA GLY A 88 -3.16 -8.17 21.28
C GLY A 88 -2.83 -9.62 21.68
N ASN A 89 -2.96 -9.91 22.97
CA ASN A 89 -2.94 -11.28 23.48
C ASN A 89 -4.36 -11.88 23.46
N GLU A 90 -4.51 -13.12 23.95
CA GLU A 90 -5.83 -13.73 24.12
C GLU A 90 -6.79 -12.78 24.88
N ASN A 91 -7.93 -12.48 24.25
CA ASN A 91 -8.97 -11.57 24.75
C ASN A 91 -8.60 -10.08 24.83
N GLU A 92 -7.49 -9.67 24.23
CA GLU A 92 -7.10 -8.26 24.13
C GLU A 92 -7.03 -7.85 22.65
N ILE A 93 -7.71 -6.76 22.29
CA ILE A 93 -7.62 -6.17 20.95
C ILE A 93 -6.64 -5.01 21.02
N SER A 94 -5.46 -5.17 20.41
CA SER A 94 -4.47 -4.11 20.28
C SER A 94 -3.95 -4.08 18.86
N TYR A 95 -4.23 -2.99 18.13
CA TYR A 95 -3.77 -2.81 16.75
C TYR A 95 -2.81 -1.63 16.68
N GLN A 96 -1.58 -1.88 16.23
CA GLN A 96 -0.56 -0.87 16.04
C GLN A 96 -0.43 -0.52 14.57
N TYR A 97 -0.49 0.76 14.23
CA TYR A 97 -0.40 1.25 12.87
C TYR A 97 0.95 0.89 12.26
N ALA A 98 0.92 0.17 11.14
CA ALA A 98 2.08 -0.41 10.46
C ALA A 98 2.06 -0.03 8.97
N PRO A 99 2.24 1.26 8.63
CA PRO A 99 2.08 1.82 7.28
C PRO A 99 3.01 1.21 6.22
N GLU A 100 4.10 0.57 6.63
CA GLU A 100 5.05 -0.12 5.77
C GLU A 100 4.43 -1.28 5.00
N TYR A 101 3.45 -1.98 5.58
CA TYR A 101 2.79 -3.12 4.92
C TYR A 101 1.86 -2.71 3.78
N LYS A 102 1.43 -1.44 3.72
CA LYS A 102 0.58 -0.95 2.62
C LYS A 102 1.22 -1.16 1.24
N HIS A 103 2.55 -1.19 1.18
CA HIS A 103 3.31 -1.28 -0.08
C HIS A 103 3.23 -2.67 -0.74
N PHE A 104 2.78 -3.69 -0.02
CA PHE A 104 2.55 -5.03 -0.57
C PHE A 104 1.24 -5.15 -1.36
N PHE A 105 0.31 -4.19 -1.17
CA PHE A 105 -0.98 -4.20 -1.86
C PHE A 105 -0.85 -3.58 -3.25
N PRO A 106 -1.55 -4.12 -4.27
CA PRO A 106 -1.62 -3.51 -5.59
C PRO A 106 -2.37 -2.16 -5.53
N SER A 107 -2.46 -1.46 -6.66
CA SER A 107 -3.36 -0.30 -6.74
C SER A 107 -4.82 -0.78 -6.64
N LEU A 108 -5.51 -0.32 -5.60
CA LEU A 108 -6.90 -0.65 -5.29
C LEU A 108 -7.78 0.61 -5.43
N HIS A 109 -9.06 0.42 -5.75
CA HIS A 109 -10.02 1.52 -5.81
C HIS A 109 -11.48 1.07 -5.63
N ASP A 110 -12.36 2.02 -5.31
CA ASP A 110 -13.81 1.92 -5.11
C ASP A 110 -14.29 1.01 -3.96
N TRP A 111 -13.87 -0.24 -3.94
CA TRP A 111 -14.18 -1.20 -2.90
C TRP A 111 -13.10 -2.29 -2.83
N VAL A 112 -12.88 -2.78 -1.61
CA VAL A 112 -11.92 -3.84 -1.33
C VAL A 112 -12.51 -4.75 -0.26
N ILE A 113 -12.40 -6.06 -0.46
CA ILE A 113 -12.75 -7.09 0.51
C ILE A 113 -11.63 -8.14 0.48
N LEU A 114 -11.13 -8.53 1.64
CA LEU A 114 -10.16 -9.63 1.74
C LEU A 114 -10.87 -10.87 2.29
N THR A 115 -10.71 -12.01 1.63
CA THR A 115 -11.26 -13.29 2.07
C THR A 115 -10.47 -14.44 1.43
N ASP A 116 -10.27 -15.52 2.17
CA ASP A 116 -9.73 -16.77 1.61
C ASP A 116 -10.85 -17.45 0.80
N TYR A 117 -10.85 -17.28 -0.52
CA TYR A 117 -11.90 -17.87 -1.36
C TYR A 117 -11.56 -19.30 -1.78
N ASN A 118 -10.29 -19.69 -1.69
CA ASN A 118 -9.77 -20.91 -2.26
C ASN A 118 -9.46 -21.99 -1.19
N GLY A 119 -9.51 -21.62 0.09
CA GLY A 119 -9.33 -22.50 1.24
C GLY A 119 -7.87 -22.80 1.58
N ASP A 120 -6.90 -21.99 1.13
CA ASP A 120 -5.48 -22.18 1.41
C ASP A 120 -4.99 -21.49 2.70
N GLY A 121 -5.90 -20.85 3.43
CA GLY A 121 -5.65 -20.16 4.69
C GLY A 121 -5.18 -18.70 4.51
N LYS A 122 -5.10 -18.18 3.28
CA LYS A 122 -4.59 -16.85 2.97
C LYS A 122 -5.69 -15.99 2.35
N GLU A 123 -5.90 -14.80 2.88
CA GLU A 123 -6.93 -13.92 2.33
C GLU A 123 -6.51 -13.32 0.99
N ASP A 124 -7.33 -13.57 -0.02
CA ASP A 124 -7.23 -13.01 -1.36
C ASP A 124 -7.94 -11.65 -1.43
N ILE A 125 -7.53 -10.79 -2.38
CA ILE A 125 -8.09 -9.45 -2.52
C ILE A 125 -9.16 -9.43 -3.61
N PHE A 126 -10.39 -9.11 -3.24
CA PHE A 126 -11.47 -8.75 -4.15
C PHE A 126 -11.57 -7.24 -4.25
N THR A 127 -11.60 -6.71 -5.46
CA THR A 127 -11.73 -5.27 -5.71
C THR A 127 -12.41 -4.99 -7.05
N TYR A 128 -12.64 -3.72 -7.35
CA TYR A 128 -13.18 -3.31 -8.64
C TYR A 128 -12.20 -3.68 -9.77
N GLY A 129 -12.74 -4.30 -10.82
CA GLY A 129 -12.12 -4.47 -12.12
C GLY A 129 -12.92 -3.76 -13.20
N LEU A 130 -12.39 -3.67 -14.42
CA LEU A 130 -13.07 -3.01 -15.54
C LEU A 130 -14.48 -3.60 -15.73
N ALA A 131 -15.50 -2.84 -15.33
CA ALA A 131 -16.90 -3.25 -15.32
C ALA A 131 -17.18 -4.60 -14.59
N GLY A 132 -16.37 -4.96 -13.59
CA GLY A 132 -16.49 -6.25 -12.94
C GLY A 132 -15.72 -6.37 -11.63
N ILE A 133 -15.48 -7.62 -11.23
CA ILE A 133 -14.69 -7.98 -10.05
C ILE A 133 -13.30 -8.37 -10.52
N LYS A 134 -12.29 -7.81 -9.88
CA LYS A 134 -10.89 -8.23 -9.98
C LYS A 134 -10.53 -8.99 -8.71
N VAL A 135 -9.83 -10.11 -8.85
CA VAL A 135 -9.34 -10.91 -7.72
C VAL A 135 -7.83 -10.98 -7.82
N TYR A 136 -7.11 -10.60 -6.77
CA TYR A 136 -5.69 -10.93 -6.65
C TYR A 136 -5.54 -12.07 -5.66
N LYS A 137 -4.99 -13.18 -6.13
CA LYS A 137 -4.68 -14.33 -5.30
C LYS A 137 -3.52 -14.02 -4.36
N ASN A 138 -3.66 -14.37 -3.09
CA ASN A 138 -2.59 -14.32 -2.11
C ASN A 138 -1.65 -15.51 -2.32
N VAL A 139 -0.41 -15.22 -2.71
CA VAL A 139 0.64 -16.20 -2.99
C VAL A 139 1.81 -16.04 -2.02
N SER A 140 1.53 -15.50 -0.83
CA SER A 140 2.55 -15.20 0.18
C SER A 140 3.33 -16.44 0.58
N ASP A 141 4.64 -16.25 0.74
CA ASP A 141 5.59 -17.28 1.16
C ASP A 141 6.37 -16.82 2.41
N THR A 142 7.44 -16.07 2.21
CA THR A 142 8.27 -15.41 3.22
C THR A 142 7.95 -13.92 3.34
N LYS A 143 7.11 -13.40 2.43
CA LYS A 143 6.61 -12.03 2.43
C LYS A 143 5.20 -11.98 1.86
N LEU A 144 4.43 -10.97 2.27
CA LEU A 144 3.10 -10.71 1.73
C LEU A 144 3.19 -10.44 0.21
N LYS A 145 2.46 -11.21 -0.58
CA LYS A 145 2.50 -11.14 -2.05
C LYS A 145 1.16 -11.52 -2.67
N PHE A 146 0.78 -10.78 -3.72
CA PHE A 146 -0.43 -11.03 -4.49
C PHE A 146 -0.14 -11.15 -5.99
N GLU A 147 -0.89 -12.01 -6.68
CA GLU A 147 -0.85 -12.20 -8.13
C GLU A 147 -2.26 -12.06 -8.71
N LEU A 148 -2.37 -11.44 -9.88
CA LEU A 148 -3.64 -11.27 -10.59
C LEU A 148 -4.07 -12.55 -11.31
#